data_AF-A0A9E1JCC0-F1
#
_entry.id   AF-A0A9E1JCC0-F1
#
_cell.length_a   1.000
_cell.length_b   1.000
_cell.length_c   1.000
_cell.angle_alpha   90.00
_cell.angle_beta   90.00
_cell.angle_gamma   90.00
#
_symmetry.space_group_name_H-M   'P 1'
#
loop_
_entity.id
_entity.type
_entity.pdbx_description
1 polymer ?
#
loop_
_entity_poly.entity_id
_entity_poly.type
_entity_poly.pdbx_seq_one_letter_code
_entity_poly.pdbx_strand_id
1 'polypeptide(L)'
;MELIKKYPKLFQWLFLLIVFFALCFAIDVPETYNFIRGQAEFIKDPNQSSYILFGKEVRYYAFDVFWRLPPLLGWLPIWINDSLFFLMNEWMPMEFWNEDTQEFKTRPLVLQITRNLTSFMTFLIELIREILLGGLNTIVAFSSWDWIDANPWAELPGLPWTIVAAGATILAYKLSGKGLALFAALVMIYISIFGQWKPSMQTLSFILVAAPLSFIFGLGLGIAAFKSKRVEKALYPILLVMQTMPQYAVLVPAIVLFGVGDHAAVIITMVVAVPPMILLTLLGL
;
A
#
# COMPACT_ATOMS: atom_id res chain seq x y z
N MET A 1 4.07 18.90 -37.49
CA MET A 1 5.19 17.94 -37.26
C MET A 1 6.51 18.61 -36.86
N GLU A 2 6.84 19.81 -37.34
CA GLU A 2 8.11 20.46 -36.98
C GLU A 2 8.20 20.89 -35.50
N LEU A 3 7.09 21.29 -34.89
CA LEU A 3 7.02 21.70 -33.48
C LEU A 3 7.38 20.55 -32.51
N ILE A 4 7.03 19.31 -32.88
CA ILE A 4 7.29 18.09 -32.09
C ILE A 4 8.79 17.76 -32.08
N LYS A 5 9.48 17.96 -33.21
CA LYS A 5 10.93 17.77 -33.29
C LYS A 5 11.71 18.88 -32.58
N LYS A 6 11.17 20.09 -32.53
CA LYS A 6 11.84 21.27 -31.95
C LYS A 6 11.84 21.28 -30.41
N TYR A 7 10.81 20.71 -29.77
CA TYR A 7 10.69 20.68 -28.30
C TYR A 7 10.22 19.33 -27.74
N PRO A 8 11.01 18.26 -27.88
CA PRO A 8 10.61 16.90 -27.49
C PRO A 8 10.31 16.76 -25.99
N LYS A 9 11.07 17.47 -25.13
CA LYS A 9 10.83 17.48 -23.67
C LYS A 9 9.53 18.19 -23.29
N LEU A 10 9.20 19.29 -23.96
CA LEU A 10 7.96 20.03 -23.68
C LEU A 10 6.73 19.17 -23.96
N PHE A 11 6.76 18.40 -25.06
CA PHE A 11 5.69 17.49 -25.42
C PHE A 11 5.56 16.32 -24.44
N GLN A 12 6.67 15.73 -24.00
CA GLN A 12 6.66 14.69 -22.97
C GLN A 12 6.05 15.18 -21.65
N TRP A 13 6.42 16.40 -21.22
CA TRP A 13 5.85 17.02 -20.03
C TRP A 13 4.36 17.32 -20.17
N LEU A 14 3.94 17.83 -21.32
CA LEU A 14 2.54 18.17 -21.58
C LEU A 14 1.67 16.91 -21.70
N PHE A 15 2.21 15.84 -22.28
CA PHE A 15 1.58 14.52 -22.32
C PHE A 15 1.46 13.92 -20.91
N LEU A 16 2.53 13.93 -20.11
CA LEU A 16 2.50 13.46 -18.72
C LEU A 16 1.52 14.26 -17.87
N LEU A 17 1.43 15.57 -18.08
CA LEU A 17 0.49 16.46 -17.40
C LEU A 17 -0.96 16.12 -17.76
N ILE A 18 -1.25 15.92 -19.05
CA ILE A 18 -2.58 15.49 -19.52
C ILE A 18 -2.95 14.11 -18.96
N VAL A 19 -2.03 13.15 -19.01
CA VAL A 19 -2.26 11.79 -18.47
C VAL A 19 -2.47 11.82 -16.96
N PHE A 20 -1.69 12.62 -16.22
CA PHE A 20 -1.84 12.79 -14.78
C PHE A 20 -3.21 13.38 -14.42
N PHE A 21 -3.61 14.50 -15.05
CA PHE A 21 -4.92 15.10 -14.79
C PHE A 21 -6.09 14.23 -15.28
N ALA A 22 -5.93 13.49 -16.37
CA ALA A 22 -6.94 12.53 -16.84
C ALA A 22 -7.09 11.34 -15.87
N LEU A 23 -5.99 10.85 -15.28
CA LEU A 23 -6.03 9.80 -14.26
C LEU A 23 -6.63 10.30 -12.94
N CYS A 24 -6.45 11.57 -12.58
CA CYS A 24 -7.16 12.18 -11.45
C CYS A 24 -8.68 12.24 -11.65
N PHE A 25 -9.16 12.44 -12.89
CA PHE A 25 -10.60 12.33 -13.22
C PHE A 25 -11.08 10.88 -13.36
N ALA A 26 -10.16 9.91 -13.44
CA ALA A 26 -10.47 8.48 -13.52
C ALA A 26 -10.60 7.81 -12.14
N ILE A 27 -10.44 8.55 -11.04
CA ILE A 27 -10.73 8.06 -9.69
C ILE A 27 -12.20 8.41 -9.37
N ASP A 28 -13.08 7.59 -9.92
CA ASP A 28 -14.24 7.03 -9.22
C ASP A 28 -14.49 5.64 -9.83
N VAL A 29 -14.61 4.60 -9.00
CA VAL A 29 -15.02 3.28 -9.51
C VAL A 29 -16.55 3.23 -9.44
N PRO A 30 -17.21 3.11 -10.61
CA PRO A 30 -18.64 3.35 -10.78
C PRO A 30 -19.52 2.33 -10.05
N GLU A 31 -20.78 2.72 -9.78
CA GLU A 31 -21.85 1.87 -9.23
C GLU A 31 -21.97 0.49 -9.92
N THR A 32 -21.46 0.34 -11.15
CA THR A 32 -21.35 -0.91 -11.91
C THR A 32 -20.53 -2.00 -11.18
N TYR A 33 -19.49 -1.66 -10.41
CA TYR A 33 -18.76 -2.64 -9.57
C TYR A 33 -19.63 -3.14 -8.41
N ASN A 34 -20.43 -2.24 -7.82
CA ASN A 34 -21.41 -2.60 -6.78
C ASN A 34 -22.57 -3.44 -7.36
N PHE A 35 -22.95 -3.21 -8.62
CA PHE A 35 -23.95 -4.01 -9.34
C PHE A 35 -23.47 -5.43 -9.69
N ILE A 36 -22.21 -5.59 -10.11
CA ILE A 36 -21.61 -6.91 -10.40
C ILE A 36 -21.42 -7.74 -9.11
N ARG A 37 -21.05 -7.08 -7.99
CA ARG A 37 -20.98 -7.72 -6.67
C ARG A 37 -22.37 -8.16 -6.17
N GLY A 38 -23.40 -7.34 -6.38
CA GLY A 38 -24.78 -7.71 -6.10
C GLY A 38 -25.26 -8.91 -6.90
N GLN A 39 -24.90 -9.05 -8.18
CA GLN A 39 -25.24 -10.24 -8.98
C GLN A 39 -24.50 -11.51 -8.48
N ALA A 40 -23.25 -11.40 -8.05
CA ALA A 40 -22.48 -12.53 -7.51
C ALA A 40 -23.01 -13.06 -6.15
N GLU A 41 -23.71 -12.21 -5.37
CA GLU A 41 -24.26 -12.58 -4.06
C GLU A 41 -25.65 -13.28 -4.14
N PHE A 42 -26.38 -13.17 -5.26
CA PHE A 42 -27.72 -13.76 -5.41
C PHE A 42 -27.85 -14.85 -6.48
N ILE A 43 -26.85 -15.06 -7.34
CA ILE A 43 -26.87 -16.12 -8.36
C ILE A 43 -26.36 -17.44 -7.74
N LYS A 44 -27.28 -18.35 -7.44
CA LYS A 44 -26.97 -19.77 -7.17
C LYS A 44 -26.65 -20.45 -8.49
N ASP A 45 -25.37 -20.65 -8.77
CA ASP A 45 -24.91 -21.29 -10.00
C ASP A 45 -25.01 -22.83 -9.87
N PRO A 46 -25.73 -23.53 -10.78
CA PRO A 46 -25.86 -24.99 -10.75
C PRO A 46 -24.55 -25.77 -10.92
N ASN A 47 -23.45 -25.08 -11.29
CA ASN A 47 -22.12 -25.68 -11.44
C ASN A 47 -21.25 -25.64 -10.17
N GLN A 48 -21.77 -25.18 -9.02
CA GLN A 48 -21.06 -25.25 -7.74
C GLN A 48 -21.16 -26.66 -7.13
N SER A 49 -20.01 -27.22 -6.74
CA SER A 49 -19.97 -28.49 -6.02
C SER A 49 -20.15 -28.25 -4.53
N SER A 50 -20.87 -29.15 -3.86
CA SER A 50 -21.13 -29.07 -2.42
C SER A 50 -20.74 -30.39 -1.75
N TYR A 51 -20.16 -30.32 -0.56
CA TYR A 51 -20.03 -31.48 0.32
C TYR A 51 -20.32 -31.09 1.76
N ILE A 52 -20.69 -32.10 2.56
CA ILE A 52 -21.01 -31.93 3.96
C ILE A 52 -19.81 -32.43 4.77
N LEU A 53 -19.13 -31.51 5.45
CA LEU A 53 -18.06 -31.84 6.38
C LEU A 53 -18.56 -31.55 7.80
N PHE A 54 -18.55 -32.57 8.66
CA PHE A 54 -19.02 -32.47 10.04
C PHE A 54 -20.41 -31.81 10.20
N GLY A 55 -21.34 -32.13 9.30
CA GLY A 55 -22.73 -31.63 9.35
C GLY A 55 -22.93 -30.20 8.84
N LYS A 56 -21.89 -29.55 8.29
CA LYS A 56 -22.01 -28.25 7.62
C LYS A 56 -21.79 -28.38 6.13
N GLU A 57 -22.70 -27.82 5.35
CA GLU A 57 -22.65 -27.82 3.88
C GLU A 57 -21.67 -26.73 3.41
N VAL A 58 -20.60 -27.15 2.75
CA VAL A 58 -19.58 -26.28 2.16
C VAL A 58 -19.75 -26.32 0.65
N ARG A 59 -19.89 -25.15 0.02
CA ARG A 59 -20.06 -25.00 -1.43
C ARG A 59 -18.85 -24.28 -2.02
N TYR A 60 -18.31 -24.81 -3.11
CA TYR A 60 -17.15 -24.25 -3.80
C TYR A 60 -17.32 -24.35 -5.31
N TYR A 61 -16.73 -23.38 -6.02
CA TYR A 61 -16.45 -23.54 -7.44
C TYR A 61 -15.25 -24.48 -7.57
N ALA A 62 -15.35 -25.50 -8.40
CA ALA A 62 -14.23 -26.36 -8.75
C ALA A 62 -13.19 -25.56 -9.57
N PHE A 63 -12.45 -24.67 -8.92
CA PHE A 63 -11.28 -24.01 -9.52
C PHE A 63 -10.06 -24.90 -9.33
N ASP A 64 -10.08 -26.01 -10.07
CA ASP A 64 -8.97 -26.93 -10.24
C ASP A 64 -8.00 -26.38 -11.31
N VAL A 65 -7.29 -25.30 -10.98
CA VAL A 65 -6.24 -24.76 -11.88
C VAL A 65 -4.84 -25.30 -11.50
N PHE A 66 -4.69 -25.90 -10.32
CA PHE A 66 -3.46 -26.62 -9.91
C PHE A 66 -3.52 -28.16 -10.11
N TRP A 67 -4.56 -28.67 -10.78
CA TRP A 67 -5.00 -30.08 -10.73
C TRP A 67 -4.17 -31.12 -11.51
N ARG A 68 -3.12 -30.72 -12.25
CA ARG A 68 -2.29 -31.65 -13.04
C ARG A 68 -0.90 -31.91 -12.45
N LEU A 69 -0.77 -31.89 -11.14
CA LEU A 69 0.37 -32.55 -10.52
C LEU A 69 0.17 -34.07 -10.65
N PRO A 70 1.22 -34.86 -10.96
CA PRO A 70 1.15 -36.31 -10.93
C PRO A 70 0.51 -36.78 -9.62
N PRO A 71 -0.23 -37.91 -9.58
CA PRO A 71 -0.89 -38.39 -8.36
C PRO A 71 0.01 -38.45 -7.11
N LEU A 72 1.32 -38.60 -7.30
CA LEU A 72 2.35 -38.56 -6.26
C LEU A 72 2.55 -37.20 -5.57
N LEU A 73 2.09 -36.09 -6.15
CA LEU A 73 2.27 -34.71 -5.67
C LEU A 73 0.94 -34.00 -5.37
N GLY A 74 -0.19 -34.71 -5.42
CA GLY A 74 -1.52 -34.14 -5.13
C GLY A 74 -1.71 -33.69 -3.68
N TRP A 75 -0.87 -34.14 -2.75
CA TRP A 75 -0.86 -33.72 -1.34
C TRP A 75 -0.19 -32.35 -1.14
N LEU A 76 0.61 -31.88 -2.10
CA LEU A 76 1.41 -30.67 -1.95
C LEU A 76 0.57 -29.39 -1.75
N PRO A 77 -0.49 -29.13 -2.55
CA PRO A 77 -1.32 -27.93 -2.35
C PRO A 77 -2.04 -27.93 -1.00
N ILE A 78 -2.50 -29.10 -0.54
CA ILE A 78 -3.16 -29.28 0.76
C ILE A 78 -2.15 -28.97 1.87
N TRP A 79 -0.97 -29.56 1.80
CA TRP A 79 0.09 -29.35 2.79
C TRP A 79 0.53 -27.89 2.87
N ILE A 80 0.64 -27.19 1.73
CA ILE A 80 0.94 -25.75 1.70
C ILE A 80 -0.18 -24.95 2.37
N ASN A 81 -1.43 -25.22 2.02
CA ASN A 81 -2.58 -24.51 2.58
C ASN A 81 -2.70 -24.72 4.09
N ASP A 82 -2.55 -25.96 4.56
CA ASP A 82 -2.61 -26.31 5.99
C ASP A 82 -1.45 -25.70 6.77
N SER A 83 -0.25 -25.69 6.19
CA SER A 83 0.92 -25.03 6.80
C SER A 83 0.72 -23.52 6.93
N LEU A 84 0.17 -22.87 5.90
CA LEU A 84 -0.16 -21.44 5.94
C LEU A 84 -1.27 -21.15 6.95
N PHE A 85 -2.31 -21.98 6.99
CA PHE A 85 -3.40 -21.86 7.95
C PHE A 85 -2.90 -22.00 9.38
N PHE A 86 -2.06 -23.01 9.66
CA PHE A 86 -1.43 -23.21 10.95
C PHE A 86 -0.57 -22.01 11.34
N LEU A 87 0.30 -21.52 10.45
CA LEU A 87 1.14 -20.33 10.71
C LEU A 87 0.31 -19.07 10.99
N MET A 88 -0.82 -18.91 10.30
CA MET A 88 -1.65 -17.71 10.40
C MET A 88 -2.65 -17.75 11.56
N ASN A 89 -3.03 -18.92 12.08
CA ASN A 89 -4.08 -19.05 13.10
C ASN A 89 -3.63 -19.71 14.41
N GLU A 90 -2.68 -20.64 14.36
CA GLU A 90 -2.38 -21.55 15.47
C GLU A 90 -0.92 -21.52 15.94
N TRP A 91 -0.02 -20.96 15.13
CA TRP A 91 1.41 -20.95 15.44
C TRP A 91 1.76 -19.89 16.50
N MET A 92 2.15 -20.40 17.68
CA MET A 92 2.53 -19.63 18.87
C MET A 92 1.46 -18.57 19.24
N PRO A 93 0.28 -19.00 19.72
CA PRO A 93 -0.75 -18.07 20.15
C PRO A 93 -0.28 -17.33 21.41
N MET A 94 -0.36 -16.01 21.37
CA MET A 94 -0.13 -15.15 22.54
C MET A 94 -1.44 -14.48 22.94
N GLU A 95 -1.66 -14.40 24.25
CA GLU A 95 -2.76 -13.66 24.83
C GLU A 95 -2.37 -12.19 24.94
N PHE A 96 -3.21 -11.30 24.42
CA PHE A 96 -3.07 -9.87 24.62
C PHE A 96 -4.36 -9.32 25.21
N TRP A 97 -4.22 -8.32 26.07
CA TRP A 97 -5.33 -7.59 26.63
C TRP A 97 -5.96 -6.70 25.56
N ASN A 98 -7.25 -6.85 25.32
CA ASN A 98 -7.99 -5.94 24.45
C ASN A 98 -8.76 -4.94 25.32
N GLU A 99 -8.36 -3.67 25.28
CA GLU A 99 -9.00 -2.59 26.05
C GLU A 99 -10.45 -2.34 25.63
N ASP A 100 -10.77 -2.49 24.33
CA ASP A 100 -12.12 -2.25 23.80
C ASP A 100 -13.12 -3.32 24.26
N THR A 101 -12.68 -4.58 24.36
CA THR A 101 -13.55 -5.69 24.78
C THR A 101 -13.34 -6.14 26.22
N GLN A 102 -12.39 -5.55 26.95
CA GLN A 102 -12.04 -5.92 28.33
C GLN A 102 -11.81 -7.44 28.50
N GLU A 103 -11.27 -8.09 27.47
CA GLU A 103 -11.09 -9.54 27.40
C GLU A 103 -9.72 -9.90 26.81
N PHE A 104 -9.11 -10.97 27.32
CA PHE A 104 -7.92 -11.55 26.72
C PHE A 104 -8.30 -12.26 25.41
N LYS A 105 -7.75 -11.76 24.30
CA LYS A 105 -7.90 -12.41 23.00
C LYS A 105 -6.61 -13.11 22.62
N THR A 106 -6.72 -14.29 22.05
CA THR A 106 -5.58 -15.03 21.52
C THR A 106 -5.30 -14.59 20.08
N ARG A 107 -4.06 -14.21 19.78
CA ARG A 107 -3.60 -13.99 18.40
C ARG A 107 -2.29 -14.75 18.16
N PRO A 108 -2.10 -15.32 16.96
CA PRO A 108 -0.85 -15.97 16.60
C PRO A 108 0.27 -14.95 16.44
N LEU A 109 1.50 -15.36 16.73
CA LEU A 109 2.69 -14.51 16.78
C LEU A 109 2.94 -13.76 15.46
N VAL A 110 2.72 -14.42 14.32
CA VAL A 110 2.86 -13.79 12.99
C VAL A 110 1.95 -12.57 12.88
N LEU A 111 0.67 -12.72 13.26
CA LEU A 111 -0.26 -11.61 13.22
C LEU A 111 0.11 -10.54 14.25
N GLN A 112 0.63 -10.88 15.42
CA GLN A 112 1.07 -9.84 16.37
C GLN A 112 2.24 -9.01 15.80
N ILE A 113 3.23 -9.65 15.18
CA ILE A 113 4.34 -8.93 14.54
C ILE A 113 3.84 -8.05 13.41
N THR A 114 2.97 -8.57 12.53
CA THR A 114 2.43 -7.76 11.43
C THR A 114 1.57 -6.61 11.95
N ARG A 115 0.83 -6.79 13.04
CA ARG A 115 0.05 -5.71 13.67
C ARG A 115 0.93 -4.64 14.30
N ASN A 116 2.01 -5.03 14.98
CA ASN A 116 2.96 -4.07 15.53
C ASN A 116 3.64 -3.27 14.42
N LEU A 117 4.06 -3.94 13.34
CA LEU A 117 4.62 -3.27 12.17
C LEU A 117 3.61 -2.32 11.53
N THR A 118 2.38 -2.80 11.31
CA THR A 118 1.27 -1.99 10.79
C THR A 118 0.98 -0.78 11.66
N SER A 119 0.93 -0.94 12.99
CA SER A 119 0.70 0.16 13.93
C SER A 119 1.82 1.20 13.84
N PHE A 120 3.08 0.76 13.77
CA PHE A 120 4.21 1.66 13.57
C PHE A 120 4.13 2.40 12.22
N MET A 121 3.75 1.72 11.15
CA MET A 121 3.56 2.35 9.85
C MET A 121 2.42 3.37 9.87
N THR A 122 1.28 3.02 10.47
CA THR A 122 0.15 3.94 10.64
C THR A 122 0.57 5.16 11.46
N PHE A 123 1.33 4.97 12.54
CA PHE A 123 1.87 6.08 13.32
C PHE A 123 2.72 7.03 12.47
N LEU A 124 3.63 6.51 11.62
CA LEU A 124 4.42 7.35 10.71
C LEU A 124 3.55 8.12 9.70
N ILE A 125 2.50 7.48 9.20
CA ILE A 125 1.57 8.11 8.24
C ILE A 125 0.76 9.22 8.94
N GLU A 126 0.24 8.95 10.13
CA GLU A 126 -0.53 9.89 10.92
C GLU A 126 0.32 11.09 11.33
N LEU A 127 1.57 10.86 11.76
CA LEU A 127 2.50 11.93 12.08
C LEU A 127 2.64 12.93 10.93
N ILE A 128 2.81 12.44 9.69
CA ILE A 128 2.91 13.32 8.52
C ILE A 128 1.55 13.94 8.17
N ARG A 129 0.47 13.16 8.25
CA ARG A 129 -0.88 13.58 7.90
C ARG A 129 -1.39 14.70 8.80
N GLU A 130 -1.12 14.61 10.09
CA GLU A 130 -1.58 15.59 11.07
C GLU A 130 -0.83 16.91 10.95
N ILE A 131 0.44 16.88 10.53
CA ILE A 131 1.16 18.10 10.13
C ILE A 131 0.44 18.78 8.94
N LEU A 132 -0.04 18.00 7.97
CA LEU A 132 -0.65 18.52 6.74
C LEU A 132 -2.12 18.95 6.88
N LEU A 133 -2.92 18.20 7.64
CA LEU A 133 -4.37 18.36 7.74
C LEU A 133 -4.86 18.74 9.14
N GLY A 134 -3.99 18.64 10.15
CA GLY A 134 -4.38 18.67 11.54
C GLY A 134 -4.87 17.30 11.99
N GLY A 135 -4.77 17.06 13.29
CA GLY A 135 -5.26 15.84 13.93
C GLY A 135 -4.69 15.67 15.32
N LEU A 136 -5.17 14.63 16.01
CA LEU A 136 -4.94 14.41 17.44
C LEU A 136 -4.38 13.01 17.72
N ASN A 137 -4.45 12.09 16.78
CA ASN A 137 -4.09 10.68 16.96
C ASN A 137 -2.62 10.54 17.37
N THR A 138 -1.69 11.32 16.81
CA THR A 138 -0.28 11.25 17.19
C THR A 138 -0.06 11.71 18.63
N ILE A 139 -0.74 12.78 19.05
CA ILE A 139 -0.62 13.33 20.41
C ILE A 139 -1.27 12.38 21.41
N VAL A 140 -2.45 11.85 21.08
CA VAL A 140 -3.17 10.85 21.87
C VAL A 140 -2.33 9.59 22.05
N ALA A 141 -1.62 9.15 21.01
CA ALA A 141 -0.75 7.97 21.09
C ALA A 141 0.35 8.11 22.16
N PHE A 142 0.74 9.32 22.54
CA PHE A 142 1.73 9.58 23.60
C PHE A 142 1.14 10.09 24.92
N SER A 143 -0.13 10.49 24.95
CA SER A 143 -0.76 11.14 26.10
C SER A 143 -1.96 10.34 26.61
N SER A 144 -3.13 10.57 26.02
CA SER A 144 -4.42 9.86 26.18
C SER A 144 -5.53 10.80 25.71
N TRP A 145 -6.73 10.27 25.46
CA TRP A 145 -7.90 11.10 25.16
C TRP A 145 -8.23 12.06 26.32
N ASP A 146 -8.16 11.57 27.56
CA ASP A 146 -8.41 12.38 28.77
C ASP A 146 -7.45 13.59 28.88
N TRP A 147 -6.21 13.44 28.41
CA TRP A 147 -5.23 14.53 28.46
C TRP A 147 -5.50 15.63 27.43
N ILE A 148 -5.98 15.27 26.23
CA ILE A 148 -6.35 16.23 25.18
C ILE A 148 -7.59 17.02 25.61
N ASP A 149 -8.58 16.37 26.20
CA ASP A 149 -9.77 17.03 26.73
C ASP A 149 -9.41 18.08 27.80
N ALA A 150 -8.38 17.81 28.59
CA ALA A 150 -7.84 18.75 29.57
C ALA A 150 -6.97 19.86 28.93
N ASN A 151 -6.42 19.67 27.73
CA ASN A 151 -5.51 20.59 27.06
C ASN A 151 -5.91 20.87 25.60
N PRO A 152 -6.98 21.67 25.36
CA PRO A 152 -7.44 21.98 24.00
C PRO A 152 -6.43 22.77 23.16
N TRP A 153 -5.44 23.40 23.80
CA TRP A 153 -4.36 24.11 23.10
C TRP A 153 -3.39 23.15 22.37
N ALA A 154 -3.39 21.86 22.75
CA ALA A 154 -2.54 20.86 22.15
C ALA A 154 -3.07 20.40 20.77
N GLU A 155 -4.29 20.78 20.40
CA GLU A 155 -4.82 20.52 19.07
C GLU A 155 -4.02 21.28 18.01
N LEU A 156 -3.23 20.56 17.21
CA LEU A 156 -2.44 21.15 16.15
C LEU A 156 -3.35 21.45 14.94
N PRO A 157 -3.58 22.72 14.57
CA PRO A 157 -4.30 23.03 13.36
C PRO A 157 -3.46 22.61 12.14
N GLY A 158 -4.11 22.05 11.14
CA GLY A 158 -3.45 21.69 9.89
C GLY A 158 -2.83 22.90 9.20
N LEU A 159 -1.70 22.67 8.53
CA LEU A 159 -1.05 23.71 7.75
C LEU A 159 -2.00 24.27 6.67
N PRO A 160 -2.11 25.61 6.55
CA PRO A 160 -2.83 26.23 5.45
C PRO A 160 -2.33 25.69 4.11
N TRP A 161 -3.26 25.40 3.18
CA TRP A 161 -2.93 24.79 1.90
C TRP A 161 -1.91 25.61 1.09
N THR A 162 -1.94 26.94 1.24
CA THR A 162 -1.00 27.87 0.61
C THR A 162 0.45 27.64 1.06
N ILE A 163 0.67 27.33 2.34
CA ILE A 163 2.00 27.04 2.89
C ILE A 163 2.53 25.73 2.31
N VAL A 164 1.70 24.69 2.29
CA VAL A 164 2.08 23.39 1.72
C VAL A 164 2.36 23.51 0.22
N ALA A 165 1.52 24.25 -0.52
CA ALA A 165 1.71 24.51 -1.95
C ALA A 165 2.99 25.32 -2.23
N ALA A 166 3.26 26.36 -1.44
CA ALA A 166 4.48 27.15 -1.53
C ALA A 166 5.72 26.30 -1.21
N GLY A 167 5.67 25.50 -0.16
CA GLY A 167 6.74 24.57 0.23
C GLY A 167 7.05 23.56 -0.88
N ALA A 168 6.01 22.92 -1.44
CA ALA A 168 6.14 22.00 -2.55
C ALA A 168 6.75 22.68 -3.80
N THR A 169 6.32 23.91 -4.10
CA THR A 169 6.84 24.71 -5.23
C THR A 169 8.31 25.06 -5.06
N ILE A 170 8.72 25.46 -3.85
CA ILE A 170 10.11 25.79 -3.52
C ILE A 170 10.99 24.53 -3.60
N LEU A 171 10.49 23.40 -3.08
CA LEU A 171 11.20 22.12 -3.15
C LEU A 171 11.39 21.66 -4.61
N ALA A 172 10.31 21.74 -5.40
CA ALA A 172 10.33 21.47 -6.84
C ALA A 172 11.33 22.36 -7.59
N TYR A 173 11.38 23.65 -7.24
CA TYR A 173 12.36 24.58 -7.80
C TYR A 173 13.81 24.16 -7.51
N LYS A 174 14.10 23.73 -6.28
CA LYS A 174 15.44 23.26 -5.91
C LYS A 174 15.83 21.94 -6.59
N LEU A 175 14.88 21.05 -6.86
CA LEU A 175 15.15 19.73 -7.44
C LEU A 175 15.38 19.78 -8.96
N SER A 176 14.58 20.54 -9.72
CA SER A 176 14.62 20.51 -11.19
C SER A 176 14.41 21.88 -11.85
N GLY A 177 14.48 22.96 -11.07
CA GLY A 177 14.40 24.34 -11.57
C GLY A 177 12.98 24.82 -11.85
N LYS A 178 12.88 25.89 -12.67
CA LYS A 178 11.64 26.65 -12.91
C LYS A 178 10.48 25.82 -13.47
N GLY A 179 10.77 24.83 -14.33
CA GLY A 179 9.74 24.01 -14.97
C GLY A 179 8.95 23.15 -13.98
N LEU A 180 9.66 22.41 -13.11
CA LEU A 180 9.04 21.58 -12.09
C LEU A 180 8.34 22.43 -11.02
N ALA A 181 8.91 23.58 -10.66
CA ALA A 181 8.28 24.51 -9.73
C ALA A 181 6.91 24.99 -10.23
N LEU A 182 6.83 25.43 -11.47
CA LEU A 182 5.58 25.88 -12.08
C LEU A 182 4.57 24.73 -12.15
N PHE A 183 5.01 23.53 -12.53
CA PHE A 183 4.18 22.34 -12.55
C PHE A 183 3.60 22.01 -11.17
N ALA A 184 4.43 21.95 -10.14
CA ALA A 184 4.01 21.68 -8.77
C ALA A 184 3.02 22.74 -8.26
N ALA A 185 3.29 24.03 -8.51
CA ALA A 185 2.39 25.12 -8.14
C ALA A 185 1.01 24.97 -8.80
N LEU A 186 0.98 24.69 -10.11
CA LEU A 186 -0.26 24.51 -10.85
C LEU A 186 -1.07 23.32 -10.35
N VAL A 187 -0.43 22.18 -10.09
CA VAL A 187 -1.10 20.97 -9.56
C VAL A 187 -1.66 21.24 -8.16
N MET A 188 -0.90 21.88 -7.28
CA MET A 188 -1.34 22.16 -5.90
C MET A 188 -2.52 23.15 -5.86
N ILE A 189 -2.48 24.19 -6.70
CA ILE A 189 -3.59 25.13 -6.86
C ILE A 189 -4.81 24.42 -7.44
N TYR A 190 -4.62 23.58 -8.46
CA TYR A 190 -5.68 22.80 -9.07
C TYR A 190 -6.39 21.93 -8.03
N ILE A 191 -5.66 21.11 -7.27
CA ILE A 191 -6.24 20.25 -6.22
C ILE A 191 -7.06 21.07 -5.22
N SER A 192 -6.58 22.27 -4.87
CA SER A 192 -7.24 23.17 -3.92
C SER A 192 -8.55 23.74 -4.47
N ILE A 193 -8.56 24.17 -5.74
CA ILE A 193 -9.76 24.73 -6.40
C ILE A 193 -10.88 23.68 -6.50
N PHE A 194 -10.53 22.42 -6.80
CA PHE A 194 -11.49 21.34 -6.95
C PHE A 194 -11.90 20.67 -5.62
N GLY A 195 -11.45 21.19 -4.48
CA GLY A 195 -11.83 20.68 -3.15
C GLY A 195 -11.23 19.31 -2.81
N GLN A 196 -10.27 18.81 -3.60
CA GLN A 196 -9.65 17.49 -3.41
C GLN A 196 -8.42 17.54 -2.49
N TRP A 197 -8.29 18.59 -1.67
CA TRP A 197 -7.13 18.79 -0.80
C TRP A 197 -6.97 17.67 0.23
N LYS A 198 -8.04 17.34 0.96
CA LYS A 198 -8.01 16.32 2.02
C LYS A 198 -7.63 14.93 1.48
N PRO A 199 -8.29 14.39 0.44
CA PRO A 199 -7.88 13.13 -0.19
C PRO A 199 -6.44 13.17 -0.71
N SER A 200 -6.01 14.29 -1.31
CA SER A 200 -4.66 14.43 -1.85
C SER A 200 -3.58 14.48 -0.78
N MET A 201 -3.84 15.12 0.37
CA MET A 201 -2.90 15.09 1.49
C MET A 201 -2.87 13.72 2.16
N GLN A 202 -3.99 13.00 2.20
CA GLN A 202 -4.00 11.61 2.68
C GLN A 202 -3.11 10.70 1.84
N THR A 203 -3.16 10.83 0.51
CA THR A 203 -2.28 10.06 -0.39
C THR A 203 -0.84 10.50 -0.30
N LEU A 204 -0.59 11.81 -0.26
CA LEU A 204 0.75 12.37 -0.07
C LEU A 204 1.40 11.86 1.23
N SER A 205 0.63 11.78 2.32
CA SER A 205 1.14 11.35 3.63
C SER A 205 1.71 9.93 3.57
N PHE A 206 0.98 8.98 2.99
CA PHE A 206 1.49 7.62 2.92
C PHE A 206 2.59 7.46 1.86
N ILE A 207 2.58 8.25 0.78
CA ILE A 207 3.67 8.25 -0.22
C ILE A 207 4.97 8.79 0.41
N LEU A 208 4.88 9.82 1.25
CA LEU A 208 6.02 10.38 1.99
C LEU A 208 6.63 9.40 2.98
N VAL A 209 5.87 8.39 3.44
CA VAL A 209 6.42 7.26 4.21
C VAL A 209 6.94 6.16 3.29
N ALA A 210 6.17 5.78 2.26
CA ALA A 210 6.48 4.67 1.38
C ALA A 210 7.76 4.89 0.57
N ALA A 211 7.95 6.09 0.01
CA ALA A 211 9.07 6.35 -0.89
C ALA A 211 10.44 6.30 -0.17
N PRO A 212 10.64 6.97 0.99
CA PRO A 212 11.90 6.84 1.74
C PRO A 212 12.16 5.41 2.22
N LEU A 213 11.14 4.70 2.71
CA LEU A 213 11.30 3.30 3.12
C LEU A 213 11.72 2.43 1.93
N SER A 214 11.04 2.57 0.79
CA SER A 214 11.38 1.85 -0.44
C SER A 214 12.81 2.15 -0.90
N PHE A 215 13.24 3.41 -0.79
CA PHE A 215 14.60 3.81 -1.11
C PHE A 215 15.62 3.16 -0.17
N ILE A 216 15.41 3.22 1.15
CA ILE A 216 16.33 2.63 2.14
C ILE A 216 16.45 1.12 1.93
N PHE A 217 15.32 0.41 1.80
CA PHE A 217 15.33 -1.03 1.58
C PHE A 217 15.91 -1.41 0.22
N GLY A 218 15.51 -0.70 -0.84
CA GLY A 218 15.99 -0.97 -2.20
C GLY A 218 17.48 -0.69 -2.37
N LEU A 219 17.97 0.43 -1.84
CA LEU A 219 19.38 0.77 -1.83
C LEU A 219 20.19 -0.23 -0.99
N GLY A 220 19.72 -0.57 0.22
CA GLY A 220 20.41 -1.52 1.11
C GLY A 220 20.53 -2.91 0.49
N LEU A 221 19.45 -3.43 -0.09
CA LEU A 221 19.45 -4.72 -0.79
C LEU A 221 20.28 -4.67 -2.08
N GLY A 222 20.25 -3.55 -2.81
CA GLY A 222 21.09 -3.33 -4.00
C GLY A 222 22.58 -3.35 -3.69
N ILE A 223 23.01 -2.66 -2.63
CA ILE A 223 24.40 -2.69 -2.17
C ILE A 223 24.80 -4.10 -1.71
N ALA A 224 23.91 -4.80 -0.99
CA ALA A 224 24.18 -6.17 -0.55
C ALA A 224 24.33 -7.14 -1.73
N ALA A 225 23.50 -7.00 -2.77
CA ALA A 225 23.58 -7.76 -4.00
C ALA A 225 24.89 -7.48 -4.75
N PHE A 226 25.30 -6.21 -4.87
CA PHE A 226 26.55 -5.82 -5.49
C PHE A 226 27.77 -6.46 -4.82
N LYS A 227 27.78 -6.47 -3.48
CA LYS A 227 28.91 -7.02 -2.69
C LYS A 227 28.99 -8.55 -2.74
N SER A 228 27.93 -9.27 -3.10
CA SER A 228 27.91 -10.73 -3.05
C SER A 228 27.07 -11.35 -4.16
N LYS A 229 27.74 -12.09 -5.05
CA LYS A 229 27.07 -12.88 -6.11
C LYS A 229 26.08 -13.92 -5.57
N ARG A 230 26.21 -14.34 -4.31
CA ARG A 230 25.22 -15.24 -3.68
C ARG A 230 23.92 -14.51 -3.36
N VAL A 231 24.03 -13.28 -2.83
CA VAL A 231 22.88 -12.42 -2.51
C VAL A 231 22.18 -12.00 -3.80
N GLU A 232 22.94 -11.59 -4.82
CA GLU A 232 22.41 -11.28 -6.14
C GLU A 232 21.61 -12.44 -6.73
N LYS A 233 22.18 -13.65 -6.78
CA LYS A 233 21.50 -14.85 -7.29
C LYS A 233 20.24 -15.22 -6.49
N ALA A 234 20.23 -14.97 -5.18
CA ALA A 234 19.06 -15.24 -4.33
C ALA A 234 17.95 -14.20 -4.50
N LEU A 235 18.31 -12.93 -4.70
CA LEU A 235 17.35 -11.84 -4.91
C LEU A 235 16.74 -11.85 -6.30
N TYR A 236 17.50 -12.23 -7.33
CA TYR A 236 17.03 -12.22 -8.73
C TYR A 236 15.66 -12.89 -8.98
N PRO A 237 15.39 -14.12 -8.48
CA PRO A 237 14.06 -14.74 -8.65
C PRO A 237 12.96 -13.95 -7.93
N ILE A 238 13.24 -13.38 -6.75
CA ILE A 238 12.27 -12.58 -5.99
C ILE A 238 11.94 -11.30 -6.77
N LEU A 239 12.96 -10.63 -7.31
CA LEU A 239 12.79 -9.44 -8.15
C LEU A 239 11.94 -9.73 -9.38
N LEU A 240 12.15 -10.87 -10.03
CA LEU A 240 11.36 -11.28 -11.19
C LEU A 240 9.88 -11.47 -10.83
N VAL A 241 9.60 -12.12 -9.69
CA VAL A 241 8.23 -12.30 -9.19
C VAL A 241 7.59 -10.94 -8.88
N MET A 242 8.26 -10.09 -8.10
CA MET A 242 7.73 -8.79 -7.71
C MET A 242 7.44 -7.86 -8.90
N GLN A 243 8.20 -7.97 -10.00
CA GLN A 243 8.02 -7.13 -11.19
C GLN A 243 6.98 -7.68 -12.19
N THR A 244 6.71 -8.99 -12.16
CA THR A 244 5.79 -9.65 -13.10
C THR A 244 4.41 -9.91 -12.51
N MET A 245 4.29 -9.87 -11.18
CA MET A 245 3.00 -10.04 -10.50
C MET A 245 2.06 -8.87 -10.83
N PRO A 246 0.79 -9.14 -11.18
CA PRO A 246 -0.20 -8.09 -11.30
C PRO A 246 -0.48 -7.47 -9.92
N GLN A 247 -0.69 -6.16 -9.88
CA GLN A 247 -0.84 -5.43 -8.61
C GLN A 247 -1.98 -5.96 -7.74
N TYR A 248 -3.07 -6.45 -8.35
CA TYR A 248 -4.18 -7.08 -7.65
C TYR A 248 -3.79 -8.38 -6.92
N ALA A 249 -2.82 -9.14 -7.42
CA ALA A 249 -2.36 -10.37 -6.77
C ALA A 249 -1.59 -10.10 -5.48
N VAL A 250 -0.93 -8.94 -5.37
CA VAL A 250 -0.19 -8.52 -4.17
C VAL A 250 -1.14 -7.91 -3.12
N LEU A 251 -2.25 -7.33 -3.58
CA LEU A 251 -3.21 -6.64 -2.71
C LEU A 251 -3.91 -7.59 -1.73
N VAL A 252 -4.39 -8.75 -2.18
CA VAL A 252 -5.12 -9.70 -1.32
C VAL A 252 -4.26 -10.22 -0.16
N PRO A 253 -3.06 -10.76 -0.39
CA PRO A 253 -2.19 -11.20 0.70
C PRO A 253 -1.78 -10.06 1.63
N ALA A 254 -1.53 -8.86 1.09
CA ALA A 254 -1.17 -7.71 1.90
C ALA A 254 -2.29 -7.33 2.88
N ILE A 255 -3.55 -7.31 2.42
CA ILE A 255 -4.69 -6.99 3.28
C ILE A 255 -4.91 -8.07 4.35
N VAL A 256 -4.76 -9.35 4.01
CA VAL A 256 -4.92 -10.45 4.98
C VAL A 256 -3.86 -10.37 6.08
N LEU A 257 -2.60 -10.15 5.71
CA LEU A 257 -1.48 -10.13 6.67
C LEU A 257 -1.41 -8.83 7.48
N PHE A 258 -1.57 -7.69 6.82
CA PHE A 258 -1.34 -6.37 7.41
C PHE A 258 -2.62 -5.63 7.77
N GLY A 259 -3.77 -6.07 7.26
CA GLY A 259 -5.09 -5.45 7.49
C GLY A 259 -5.49 -4.50 6.38
N VAL A 260 -6.73 -4.02 6.48
CA VAL A 260 -7.23 -2.95 5.61
C VAL A 260 -6.82 -1.62 6.20
N GLY A 261 -6.22 -0.76 5.38
CA GLY A 261 -5.87 0.62 5.76
C GLY A 261 -4.70 1.19 4.97
N ASP A 262 -4.30 2.41 5.33
CA ASP A 262 -3.25 3.16 4.62
C ASP A 262 -1.88 2.48 4.69
N HIS A 263 -1.59 1.77 5.79
CA HIS A 263 -0.38 0.96 5.94
C HIS A 263 -0.25 -0.13 4.87
N ALA A 264 -1.36 -0.76 4.46
CA ALA A 264 -1.32 -1.77 3.40
C ALA A 264 -0.99 -1.13 2.05
N ALA A 265 -1.49 0.08 1.78
CA ALA A 265 -1.13 0.85 0.59
C ALA A 265 0.37 1.16 0.56
N VAL A 266 0.98 1.48 1.71
CA VAL A 266 2.44 1.68 1.80
C VAL A 266 3.18 0.39 1.45
N ILE A 267 2.79 -0.75 2.02
CA ILE A 267 3.45 -2.04 1.76
C ILE A 267 3.36 -2.42 0.29
N ILE A 268 2.17 -2.32 -0.31
CA ILE A 268 1.98 -2.59 -1.74
C ILE A 268 2.86 -1.67 -2.58
N THR A 269 2.88 -0.37 -2.26
CA THR A 269 3.75 0.60 -2.92
C THR A 269 5.23 0.21 -2.82
N MET A 270 5.67 -0.23 -1.64
CA MET A 270 7.05 -0.70 -1.43
C MET A 270 7.38 -1.94 -2.26
N VAL A 271 6.47 -2.92 -2.34
CA VAL A 271 6.65 -4.13 -3.15
C VAL A 271 6.88 -3.77 -4.62
N VAL A 272 6.20 -2.75 -5.13
CA VAL A 272 6.38 -2.31 -6.52
C VAL A 272 7.62 -1.42 -6.70
N ALA A 273 7.98 -0.61 -5.71
CA ALA A 273 9.06 0.38 -5.81
C ALA A 273 10.46 -0.17 -5.48
N VAL A 274 10.58 -1.18 -4.62
CA VAL A 274 11.87 -1.75 -4.20
C VAL A 274 12.62 -2.43 -5.35
N PRO A 275 12.00 -3.25 -6.22
CA PRO A 275 12.71 -3.94 -7.30
C PRO A 275 13.48 -3.02 -8.27
N PRO A 276 12.89 -1.96 -8.86
CA PRO A 276 13.63 -1.06 -9.73
C PRO A 276 14.75 -0.33 -8.98
N MET A 277 14.56 0.00 -7.70
CA MET A 277 15.61 0.63 -6.89
C MET A 277 16.82 -0.29 -6.70
N ILE A 278 16.60 -1.59 -6.44
CA ILE A 278 17.67 -2.61 -6.33
C ILE A 278 18.44 -2.71 -7.64
N LEU A 279 17.74 -2.80 -8.77
CA LEU A 279 18.36 -2.93 -10.09
C LEU A 279 19.16 -1.68 -10.47
N LEU A 280 18.61 -0.48 -10.24
CA LEU A 280 19.32 0.78 -10.50
C LEU A 280 20.57 0.93 -9.62
N THR A 281 20.50 0.46 -8.37
CA THR A 281 21.67 0.44 -7.47
C THR A 281 22.74 -0.52 -7.97
N LEU A 282 22.35 -1.73 -8.38
CA LEU A 282 23.26 -2.73 -8.95
C LEU A 282 23.93 -2.27 -10.25
N LEU A 283 23.21 -1.56 -11.11
CA LEU A 283 23.73 -1.01 -12.36
C LEU A 283 24.63 0.21 -12.15
N GLY A 284 24.42 0.95 -11.06
CA GLY A 284 25.13 2.18 -10.74
C GLY A 284 26.44 2.00 -9.98
N LEU A 285 26.62 0.88 -9.28
CA LEU A 285 27.83 0.51 -8.52
C LEU A 285 28.74 -0.39 -9.35
#